data_AF-A0A2V6LIF1-F1
#
_entry.id   AF-A0A2V6LIF1-F1
#
_cell.length_a   1.000
_cell.length_b   1.000
_cell.length_c   1.000
_cell.angle_alpha   90.00
_cell.angle_beta   90.00
_cell.angle_gamma   90.00
#
_symmetry.space_group_name_H-M   'P 1'
#
loop_
_entity.id
_entity.type
_entity.pdbx_description
1 polymer ?
#
loop_
_entity_poly.entity_id
_entity_poly.type
_entity_poly.pdbx_seq_one_letter_code
_entity_poly.pdbx_strand_id
1 'polypeptide(L)'
;MEKAQAIWNAQQKHSAHIETVMHTIGYKKKTGPSLRAISALNQYGLTKETGSADKRVIGLSESAINYLLSSDSQRAELLRQAALKPTIFQHLWQEYGAFLPPSDEAIKMHLIREKNYNSAAVGELVANYRDTFDFANLGGNGGSREEKHDTGGGKPAANSPPVYKPPTTQPKGTPPAMSADVRYLPIPLDIGDAHIPRGMNDADFNLLIETL
;
A
#
# COMPACT_ATOMS: atom_id res chain seq x y z
N MET A 1 -1.88 -17.42 5.55
CA MET A 1 -1.04 -18.61 5.29
C MET A 1 -1.49 -19.40 4.07
N GLU A 2 -2.79 -19.60 3.87
CA GLU A 2 -3.39 -20.30 2.73
C GLU A 2 -2.78 -19.95 1.34
N LYS A 3 -2.65 -18.66 1.02
CA LYS A 3 -2.05 -18.23 -0.26
C LYS A 3 -0.60 -18.72 -0.45
N ALA A 4 0.19 -18.77 0.62
CA ALA A 4 1.56 -19.30 0.55
C ALA A 4 1.56 -20.82 0.30
N GLN A 5 0.59 -21.55 0.87
CA GLN A 5 0.39 -22.97 0.59
C GLN A 5 -0.06 -23.22 -0.85
N ALA A 6 -0.95 -22.39 -1.40
CA ALA A 6 -1.35 -22.46 -2.81
C ALA A 6 -0.14 -22.27 -3.73
N ILE A 7 0.73 -21.29 -3.43
CA ILE A 7 1.98 -21.07 -4.16
C ILE A 7 2.89 -22.29 -4.05
N TRP A 8 3.06 -22.86 -2.85
CA TRP A 8 3.87 -24.07 -2.66
C TRP A 8 3.37 -25.23 -3.52
N ASN A 9 2.06 -25.48 -3.54
CA ASN A 9 1.46 -26.55 -4.31
C ASN A 9 1.69 -26.40 -5.83
N ALA A 10 1.71 -25.16 -6.34
CA ALA A 10 1.87 -24.91 -7.77
C ALA A 10 3.34 -24.89 -8.25
N GLN A 11 4.25 -24.27 -7.48
CA GLN A 11 5.62 -23.99 -7.93
C GLN A 11 6.73 -24.48 -6.98
N GLN A 12 6.39 -24.99 -5.79
CA GLN A 12 7.33 -25.47 -4.77
C GLN A 12 8.38 -24.39 -4.44
N LYS A 13 9.67 -24.70 -4.58
CA LYS A 13 10.79 -23.76 -4.34
C LYS A 13 11.09 -22.84 -5.51
N HIS A 14 10.45 -23.04 -6.67
CA HIS A 14 10.74 -22.25 -7.86
C HIS A 14 10.04 -20.88 -7.79
N SER A 15 10.70 -19.87 -8.32
CA SER A 15 10.09 -18.55 -8.54
C SER A 15 9.38 -18.54 -9.88
N ALA A 16 8.22 -17.89 -9.97
CA ALA A 16 7.50 -17.72 -11.21
C ALA A 16 7.20 -16.24 -11.49
N HIS A 17 6.80 -15.94 -12.72
CA HIS A 17 6.37 -14.59 -13.09
C HIS A 17 5.19 -14.14 -12.22
N ILE A 18 5.14 -12.84 -11.89
CA ILE A 18 4.11 -12.26 -11.03
C ILE A 18 2.68 -12.62 -11.45
N GLU A 19 2.41 -12.69 -12.75
CA GLU A 19 1.08 -13.04 -13.28
C GLU A 19 0.71 -14.50 -13.00
N THR A 20 1.66 -15.43 -13.13
CA THR A 20 1.48 -16.85 -12.82
C THR A 20 1.18 -17.05 -11.34
N VAL A 21 1.90 -16.33 -10.47
CA VAL A 21 1.67 -16.38 -9.03
C VAL A 21 0.30 -15.80 -8.67
N MET A 22 -0.08 -14.68 -9.29
CA MET A 22 -1.41 -14.09 -9.11
C MET A 22 -2.53 -15.06 -9.50
N HIS A 23 -2.38 -15.77 -10.62
CA HIS A 23 -3.32 -16.80 -11.04
C HIS A 23 -3.43 -17.94 -10.02
N THR A 24 -2.30 -18.38 -9.48
CA THR A 24 -2.22 -19.44 -8.47
C THR A 24 -2.99 -19.08 -7.20
N ILE A 25 -2.93 -17.82 -6.76
CA ILE A 25 -3.64 -17.35 -5.56
C ILE A 25 -5.08 -16.87 -5.85
N GLY A 26 -5.62 -17.18 -7.04
CA GLY A 26 -7.03 -16.95 -7.39
C GLY A 26 -7.35 -15.67 -8.16
N TYR A 27 -6.36 -14.87 -8.58
CA TYR A 27 -6.59 -13.66 -9.37
C TYR A 27 -6.43 -13.91 -10.87
N LYS A 28 -7.46 -13.59 -11.66
CA LYS A 28 -7.45 -13.79 -13.12
C LYS A 28 -6.54 -12.82 -13.87
N LYS A 29 -6.30 -11.63 -13.34
CA LYS A 29 -5.53 -10.54 -13.98
C LYS A 29 -4.73 -9.74 -12.97
N LYS A 30 -3.64 -9.12 -13.44
CA LYS A 30 -2.86 -8.13 -12.70
C LYS A 30 -3.70 -6.86 -12.48
N THR A 31 -4.15 -6.67 -11.25
CA THR A 31 -5.03 -5.55 -10.84
C THR A 31 -4.53 -4.98 -9.50
N GLY A 32 -5.04 -3.80 -9.11
CA GLY A 32 -4.70 -3.21 -7.82
C GLY A 32 -4.90 -4.14 -6.61
N PRO A 33 -6.02 -4.88 -6.50
CA PRO A 33 -6.22 -5.87 -5.44
C PRO A 33 -5.21 -7.03 -5.47
N SER A 34 -4.86 -7.55 -6.65
CA SER A 34 -3.90 -8.66 -6.75
C SER A 34 -2.49 -8.21 -6.38
N LEU A 35 -2.11 -6.98 -6.76
CA LEU A 35 -0.84 -6.38 -6.35
C LEU A 35 -0.78 -6.17 -4.84
N ARG A 36 -1.87 -5.68 -4.22
CA ARG A 36 -1.95 -5.55 -2.75
C ARG A 36 -1.81 -6.89 -2.05
N ALA A 37 -2.40 -7.96 -2.57
CA ALA A 37 -2.26 -9.29 -2.00
C ALA A 37 -0.81 -9.78 -2.02
N ILE A 38 -0.09 -9.58 -3.13
CA ILE A 38 1.35 -9.89 -3.23
C ILE A 38 2.17 -9.04 -2.27
N SER A 39 1.91 -7.73 -2.21
CA SER A 39 2.61 -6.83 -1.29
C SER A 39 2.41 -7.23 0.17
N ALA A 40 1.19 -7.65 0.55
CA ALA A 40 0.92 -8.16 1.88
C ALA A 40 1.74 -9.43 2.17
N LEU A 41 1.76 -10.41 1.25
CA LEU A 41 2.59 -11.62 1.41
C LEU A 41 4.08 -11.28 1.57
N ASN A 42 4.57 -10.27 0.86
CA ASN A 42 5.94 -9.79 0.99
C ASN A 42 6.20 -9.10 2.34
N GLN A 43 5.25 -8.32 2.87
CA GLN A 43 5.36 -7.65 4.17
C GLN A 43 5.40 -8.63 5.34
N TYR A 44 4.56 -9.67 5.31
CA TYR A 44 4.65 -10.80 6.23
C TYR A 44 5.86 -11.71 5.94
N GLY A 45 6.57 -11.43 4.83
CA GLY A 45 7.77 -12.11 4.41
C GLY A 45 7.56 -13.57 4.10
N LEU A 46 6.40 -13.89 3.56
CA LEU A 46 6.04 -15.21 3.05
C LEU A 46 6.55 -15.40 1.61
N THR A 47 6.68 -14.31 0.87
CA THR A 47 7.20 -14.30 -0.49
C THR A 47 8.40 -13.39 -0.60
N LYS A 48 9.23 -13.61 -1.63
CA LYS A 48 10.31 -12.72 -2.04
C LYS A 48 10.11 -12.35 -3.50
N GLU A 49 10.13 -11.06 -3.78
CA GLU A 49 10.09 -10.53 -5.14
C GLU A 49 11.51 -10.24 -5.62
N THR A 50 11.85 -10.66 -6.83
CA THR A 50 13.12 -10.33 -7.50
C THR A 50 12.86 -9.87 -8.94
N GLY A 51 13.81 -9.12 -9.49
CA GLY A 51 13.67 -8.51 -10.81
C GLY A 51 12.92 -7.17 -10.80
N SER A 52 12.72 -6.60 -11.98
CA SER A 52 12.17 -5.26 -12.17
C SER A 52 11.12 -5.24 -13.27
N ALA A 53 10.11 -4.36 -13.12
CA ALA A 53 9.01 -4.16 -14.07
C ALA A 53 8.39 -5.48 -14.58
N ASP A 54 8.59 -5.80 -15.86
CA ASP A 54 7.99 -6.96 -16.53
C ASP A 54 8.79 -8.25 -16.33
N LYS A 55 9.94 -8.18 -15.66
CA LYS A 55 10.76 -9.34 -15.27
C LYS A 55 10.62 -9.66 -13.78
N ARG A 56 9.56 -9.16 -13.13
CA ARG A 56 9.27 -9.43 -11.73
C ARG A 56 8.87 -10.88 -11.55
N VAL A 57 9.66 -11.60 -10.76
CA VAL A 57 9.38 -12.97 -10.34
C VAL A 57 9.18 -13.03 -8.84
N ILE A 58 8.31 -13.94 -8.42
CA ILE A 58 7.92 -14.11 -7.03
C ILE A 58 8.15 -15.57 -6.67
N GLY A 59 8.94 -15.76 -5.61
CA GLY A 59 9.18 -17.05 -4.96
C GLY A 59 8.69 -17.03 -3.52
N LEU A 60 8.59 -18.21 -2.92
CA LEU A 60 8.42 -18.32 -1.47
C LEU A 60 9.71 -17.95 -0.76
N SER A 61 9.59 -17.30 0.39
CA SER A 61 10.73 -17.04 1.26
C SER A 61 11.15 -18.31 2.00
N GLU A 62 12.37 -18.34 2.51
CA GLU A 62 12.84 -19.43 3.36
C GLU A 62 11.97 -19.58 4.62
N SER A 63 11.54 -18.46 5.22
CA SER A 63 10.64 -18.47 6.38
C SER A 63 9.30 -19.15 6.07
N ALA A 64 8.72 -18.92 4.88
CA ALA A 64 7.49 -19.58 4.47
C ALA A 64 7.69 -21.08 4.23
N ILE A 65 8.79 -21.46 3.57
CA ILE A 65 9.12 -22.87 3.32
C ILE A 65 9.30 -23.60 4.65
N ASN A 66 10.03 -22.99 5.59
CA ASN A 66 10.23 -23.54 6.93
C ASN A 66 8.89 -23.71 7.65
N TYR A 67 7.99 -22.73 7.58
CA TYR A 67 6.66 -22.84 8.18
C TYR A 67 5.86 -24.02 7.60
N LEU A 68 5.86 -24.19 6.27
CA LEU A 68 5.12 -25.25 5.61
C LEU A 68 5.64 -26.65 5.97
N LEU A 69 6.96 -26.80 6.10
CA LEU A 69 7.63 -28.07 6.43
C LEU A 69 7.74 -28.37 7.93
N SER A 70 7.44 -27.39 8.79
CA SER A 70 7.58 -27.52 10.25
C SER A 70 6.48 -28.36 10.90
N SER A 71 6.77 -28.88 12.09
CA SER A 71 5.79 -29.47 13.01
C SER A 71 4.91 -28.39 13.66
N ASP A 72 3.76 -28.76 14.23
CA ASP A 72 2.79 -27.79 14.77
C ASP A 72 3.34 -26.90 15.89
N SER A 73 4.25 -27.42 16.72
CA SER A 73 4.92 -26.62 17.77
C SER A 73 5.85 -25.56 17.19
N GLN A 74 6.60 -25.89 16.14
CA GLN A 74 7.49 -24.97 15.44
C GLN A 74 6.71 -23.99 14.54
N ARG A 75 5.57 -24.41 13.99
CA ARG A 75 4.67 -23.55 13.19
C ARG A 75 4.13 -22.39 13.99
N ALA A 76 3.75 -22.60 15.25
CA ALA A 76 3.26 -21.53 16.11
C ALA A 76 4.30 -20.42 16.27
N GLU A 77 5.56 -20.79 16.50
CA GLU A 77 6.65 -19.81 16.65
C GLU A 77 6.96 -19.08 15.34
N LEU A 78 7.06 -19.81 14.23
CA LEU A 78 7.26 -19.21 12.91
C LEU A 78 6.09 -18.29 12.51
N LEU A 79 4.87 -18.61 12.93
CA LEU A 79 3.70 -17.77 12.72
C LEU A 79 3.80 -16.46 13.49
N ARG A 80 4.23 -16.49 14.76
CA ARG A 80 4.48 -15.26 15.55
C ARG A 80 5.54 -14.38 14.91
N GLN A 81 6.63 -14.98 14.43
CA GLN A 81 7.68 -14.25 13.74
C GLN A 81 7.18 -13.60 12.44
N ALA A 82 6.36 -14.30 11.66
CA ALA A 82 5.76 -13.75 10.44
C ALA A 82 4.79 -12.60 10.76
N ALA A 83 3.95 -12.76 11.80
CA ALA A 83 3.01 -11.75 12.27
C ALA A 83 3.71 -10.45 12.71
N LEU A 84 4.88 -10.55 13.32
CA LEU A 84 5.69 -9.41 13.73
C LEU A 84 6.70 -8.96 12.67
N LYS A 85 6.58 -9.39 11.42
CA LYS A 85 7.49 -8.96 10.36
C LYS A 85 7.19 -7.56 9.79
N PRO A 86 5.91 -7.14 9.61
CA PRO A 86 5.62 -5.79 9.19
C PRO A 86 6.14 -4.77 10.21
N THR A 87 6.89 -3.77 9.74
CA THR A 87 7.55 -2.76 10.59
C THR A 87 6.58 -2.04 11.54
N ILE A 88 5.39 -1.71 11.05
CA ILE A 88 4.35 -1.08 11.87
C ILE A 88 3.87 -1.99 13.02
N PHE A 89 3.79 -3.30 12.78
CA PHE A 89 3.38 -4.26 13.81
C PHE A 89 4.49 -4.47 14.84
N GLN A 90 5.76 -4.36 14.43
CA GLN A 90 6.90 -4.35 15.36
C GLN A 90 6.84 -3.15 16.31
N HIS A 91 6.54 -1.96 15.79
CA HIS A 91 6.40 -0.77 16.63
C HIS A 91 5.24 -0.91 17.63
N LEU A 92 4.08 -1.41 17.17
CA LEU A 92 2.95 -1.66 18.06
C LEU A 92 3.27 -2.72 19.12
N TRP A 93 4.02 -3.76 18.75
CA TRP A 93 4.49 -4.78 19.69
C TRP A 93 5.51 -4.24 20.69
N GLN A 94 6.39 -3.33 20.28
CA GLN A 94 7.33 -2.66 21.19
C GLN A 94 6.61 -1.78 22.21
N GLU A 95 5.52 -1.13 21.80
CA GLU A 95 4.76 -0.22 22.65
C GLU A 95 3.86 -0.99 23.64
N TYR A 96 3.08 -1.95 23.15
CA TYR A 96 2.04 -2.62 23.95
C TYR A 96 2.39 -4.06 24.37
N GLY A 97 3.33 -4.70 23.67
CA GLY A 97 3.70 -6.09 23.91
C GLY A 97 2.48 -7.04 23.88
N ALA A 98 2.47 -8.00 24.80
CA ALA A 98 1.36 -8.94 24.96
C ALA A 98 0.10 -8.30 25.58
N PHE A 99 0.19 -7.08 26.11
CA PHE A 99 -0.88 -6.40 26.82
C PHE A 99 -1.50 -5.31 25.95
N LEU A 100 -2.18 -5.75 24.90
CA LEU A 100 -2.81 -4.83 23.95
C LEU A 100 -3.99 -4.08 24.61
N PRO A 101 -4.11 -2.75 24.45
CA PRO A 101 -5.26 -2.03 24.95
C PRO A 101 -6.58 -2.62 24.42
N PRO A 102 -7.62 -2.76 25.28
CA PRO A 102 -8.90 -3.31 24.83
C PRO A 102 -9.66 -2.33 23.92
N SER A 103 -9.36 -1.03 23.99
CA SER A 103 -9.97 0.00 23.15
C SER A 103 -9.14 0.28 21.91
N ASP A 104 -9.73 0.08 20.74
CA ASP A 104 -9.12 0.42 19.45
C ASP A 104 -8.83 1.91 19.34
N GLU A 105 -9.71 2.73 19.92
CA GLU A 105 -9.61 4.19 19.82
C GLU A 105 -8.32 4.71 20.47
N ALA A 106 -7.89 4.08 21.57
CA ALA A 106 -6.63 4.42 22.21
C ALA A 106 -5.43 4.21 21.27
N ILE A 107 -5.41 3.06 20.56
CA ILE A 107 -4.36 2.71 19.60
C ILE A 107 -4.41 3.66 18.40
N LYS A 108 -5.60 3.96 17.87
CA LYS A 108 -5.77 4.89 16.75
C LYS A 108 -5.25 6.29 17.09
N MET A 109 -5.63 6.82 18.25
CA MET A 109 -5.20 8.16 18.70
C MET A 109 -3.69 8.25 18.90
N HIS A 110 -3.07 7.21 19.45
CA HIS A 110 -1.61 7.12 19.55
C HIS A 110 -0.95 7.13 18.16
N LEU A 111 -1.43 6.31 17.22
CA LEU A 111 -0.91 6.27 15.85
C LEU A 111 -1.06 7.60 15.10
N ILE A 112 -2.17 8.31 15.29
CA ILE A 112 -2.42 9.60 14.64
C ILE A 112 -1.54 10.69 15.26
N ARG A 113 -1.47 10.76 16.59
CA ARG A 113 -0.80 11.87 17.30
C ARG A 113 0.71 11.72 17.37
N GLU A 114 1.21 10.50 17.58
CA GLU A 114 2.63 10.28 17.84
C GLU A 114 3.41 9.78 16.62
N LYS A 115 2.71 9.09 15.70
CA LYS A 115 3.31 8.53 14.49
C LYS A 115 2.83 9.19 13.20
N ASN A 116 1.97 10.22 13.29
CA ASN A 116 1.45 11.01 12.18
C ASN A 116 0.80 10.17 11.06
N TYR A 117 0.18 9.04 11.39
CA TYR A 117 -0.53 8.24 10.39
C TYR A 117 -1.81 8.93 9.90
N ASN A 118 -2.19 8.63 8.65
CA ASN A 118 -3.43 9.13 8.06
C ASN A 118 -4.65 8.53 8.77
N SER A 119 -5.50 9.39 9.35
CA SER A 119 -6.73 8.99 10.05
C SER A 119 -7.64 8.07 9.24
N ALA A 120 -7.70 8.23 7.91
CA ALA A 120 -8.50 7.39 7.04
C ALA A 120 -7.99 5.94 6.93
N ALA A 121 -6.68 5.71 7.08
CA ALA A 121 -6.04 4.39 6.93
C ALA A 121 -5.79 3.70 8.28
N VAL A 122 -5.73 4.46 9.37
CA VAL A 122 -5.42 3.94 10.72
C VAL A 122 -6.49 2.96 11.21
N GLY A 123 -7.76 3.17 10.85
CA GLY A 123 -8.84 2.26 11.24
C GLY A 123 -8.63 0.84 10.69
N GLU A 124 -8.35 0.71 9.40
CA GLU A 124 -8.07 -0.58 8.75
C GLU A 124 -6.77 -1.20 9.29
N LEU A 125 -5.75 -0.38 9.56
CA LEU A 125 -4.49 -0.84 10.13
C LEU A 125 -4.66 -1.48 11.52
N VAL A 126 -5.43 -0.85 12.42
CA VAL A 126 -5.67 -1.36 13.77
C VAL A 126 -6.48 -2.66 13.71
N ALA A 127 -7.49 -2.74 12.83
CA ALA A 127 -8.26 -3.97 12.62
C ALA A 127 -7.34 -5.12 12.12
N ASN A 128 -6.53 -4.86 11.10
CA ASN A 128 -5.58 -5.84 10.58
C ASN A 128 -4.56 -6.29 11.64
N TYR A 129 -4.12 -5.37 12.51
CA TYR A 129 -3.20 -5.71 13.60
C TYR A 129 -3.87 -6.61 14.64
N ARG A 130 -5.12 -6.33 15.02
CA ARG A 130 -5.86 -7.21 15.93
C ARG A 130 -6.08 -8.59 15.35
N ASP A 131 -6.54 -8.67 14.11
CA ASP A 131 -6.75 -9.94 13.43
C ASP A 131 -5.43 -10.75 13.39
N THR A 132 -4.31 -10.07 13.15
CA THR A 132 -2.98 -10.68 13.17
C THR A 132 -2.54 -11.10 14.58
N PHE A 133 -2.81 -10.28 15.59
CA PHE A 133 -2.49 -10.54 17.00
C PHE A 133 -3.21 -11.79 17.50
N ASP A 134 -4.50 -11.91 17.18
CA ASP A 134 -5.34 -13.05 17.52
C ASP A 134 -4.93 -14.29 16.71
N PHE A 135 -4.73 -14.15 15.40
CA PHE A 135 -4.33 -15.26 14.52
C PHE A 135 -2.99 -15.88 14.92
N ALA A 136 -2.01 -15.07 15.32
CA ALA A 136 -0.72 -15.54 15.79
C ALA A 136 -0.67 -15.85 17.30
N ASN A 137 -1.79 -15.69 18.01
CA ASN A 137 -1.89 -15.85 19.46
C ASN A 137 -0.72 -15.18 20.20
N LEU A 138 -0.52 -13.88 19.93
CA LEU A 138 0.57 -13.09 20.51
C LEU A 138 0.33 -12.78 22.00
N GLY A 139 -0.93 -12.71 22.42
CA GLY A 139 -1.30 -12.50 23.82
C GLY A 139 -1.15 -13.73 24.73
N GLY A 140 -0.76 -14.90 24.18
CA GLY A 140 -0.56 -16.12 24.95
C GLY A 140 -1.82 -16.73 25.57
N ASN A 141 -3.00 -16.16 25.31
CA ASN A 141 -4.27 -16.67 25.79
C ASN A 141 -4.72 -17.77 24.82
N GLY A 142 -4.52 -19.04 25.20
CA GLY A 142 -4.72 -20.23 24.37
C GLY A 142 -6.18 -20.52 23.97
N GLY A 143 -6.85 -19.57 23.34
CA GLY A 143 -8.17 -19.73 22.73
C GLY A 143 -8.01 -19.93 21.23
N SER A 144 -7.95 -21.19 20.80
CA SER A 144 -8.18 -21.57 19.41
C SER A 144 -9.55 -21.09 18.97
N ARG A 145 -9.63 -19.94 18.31
CA ARG A 145 -10.81 -19.55 17.55
C ARG A 145 -10.82 -20.41 16.29
N GLU A 146 -11.56 -21.51 16.35
CA GLU A 146 -11.86 -22.34 15.20
C GLU A 146 -12.35 -21.45 14.05
N GLU A 147 -11.67 -21.56 12.91
CA GLU A 147 -12.07 -20.92 11.66
C GLU A 147 -13.46 -21.42 11.29
N LYS A 148 -14.49 -20.62 11.58
CA LYS A 148 -15.79 -20.81 10.94
C LYS A 148 -15.65 -20.44 9.48
N HIS A 149 -15.41 -21.46 8.68
CA HIS A 149 -15.61 -21.48 7.24
C HIS A 149 -17.10 -21.25 6.95
N ASP A 150 -17.52 -20.00 6.79
CA ASP A 150 -18.82 -19.67 6.22
C ASP A 150 -18.68 -19.64 4.69
N THR A 151 -19.08 -20.73 4.06
CA THR A 151 -19.23 -20.82 2.60
C THR A 151 -20.63 -20.31 2.25
N GLY A 152 -20.84 -19.01 2.38
CA GLY A 152 -22.10 -18.33 2.09
C GLY A 152 -21.96 -17.41 0.88
N GLY A 153 -22.55 -17.78 -0.25
CA GLY A 153 -22.62 -16.96 -1.46
C GLY A 153 -23.36 -15.65 -1.23
N GLY A 154 -22.63 -14.59 -0.89
CA GLY A 154 -23.11 -13.22 -0.86
C GLY A 154 -22.79 -12.50 -2.16
N LYS A 155 -23.82 -12.08 -2.90
CA LYS A 155 -23.72 -11.12 -4.02
C LYS A 155 -22.78 -9.96 -3.63
N PRO A 156 -21.90 -9.47 -4.53
CA PRO A 156 -21.02 -8.36 -4.20
C PRO A 156 -21.85 -7.09 -4.01
N ALA A 157 -22.09 -6.74 -2.75
CA ALA A 157 -22.54 -5.41 -2.37
C ALA A 157 -21.39 -4.43 -2.70
N ALA A 158 -21.71 -3.47 -3.54
CA ALA A 158 -20.83 -2.41 -3.97
C ALA A 158 -20.41 -1.53 -2.78
N ASN A 159 -19.28 -1.85 -2.15
CA ASN A 159 -18.53 -0.89 -1.38
C ASN A 159 -17.50 -0.24 -2.30
N SER A 160 -17.87 0.93 -2.79
CA SER A 160 -17.02 1.83 -3.55
C SER A 160 -15.71 2.09 -2.80
N PRO A 161 -14.55 2.03 -3.47
CA PRO A 161 -13.28 2.43 -2.87
C PRO A 161 -13.31 3.94 -2.51
N PRO A 162 -12.53 4.39 -1.51
CA PRO A 162 -12.36 5.82 -1.26
C PRO A 162 -11.83 6.47 -2.54
N VAL A 163 -12.61 7.39 -3.09
CA VAL A 163 -12.26 8.20 -4.24
C VAL A 163 -11.03 9.03 -3.88
N TYR A 164 -9.88 8.67 -4.44
CA TYR A 164 -8.73 9.56 -4.48
C TYR A 164 -9.12 10.75 -5.34
N LYS A 165 -9.41 11.90 -4.71
CA LYS A 165 -9.51 13.16 -5.43
C LYS A 165 -8.08 13.61 -5.73
N PRO A 166 -7.63 13.66 -7.00
CA PRO A 166 -6.37 14.32 -7.31
C PRO A 166 -6.43 15.78 -6.84
N PRO A 167 -5.29 16.40 -6.50
CA PRO A 167 -5.25 17.80 -6.09
C PRO A 167 -5.94 18.66 -7.14
N THR A 168 -6.86 19.50 -6.67
CA THR A 168 -7.63 20.45 -7.46
C THR A 168 -6.67 21.39 -8.18
N THR A 169 -6.38 21.15 -9.46
CA THR A 169 -5.91 22.20 -10.35
C THR A 169 -6.99 23.26 -10.39
N GLN A 170 -6.66 24.45 -9.93
CA GLN A 170 -7.48 25.65 -10.12
C GLN A 170 -7.90 25.74 -11.60
N PRO A 171 -9.13 26.17 -11.90
CA PRO A 171 -9.57 26.31 -13.28
C PRO A 171 -8.72 27.38 -13.97
N LYS A 172 -7.84 26.95 -14.88
CA LYS A 172 -7.34 27.81 -15.95
C LYS A 172 -8.56 28.29 -16.73
N GLY A 173 -8.76 29.60 -16.75
CA GLY A 173 -9.85 30.25 -17.47
C GLY A 173 -9.92 29.76 -18.90
N THR A 174 -11.14 29.62 -19.39
CA THR A 174 -11.47 29.30 -20.77
C THR A 174 -10.68 30.22 -21.71
N PRO A 175 -9.86 29.70 -22.64
CA PRO A 175 -9.29 30.55 -23.67
C PRO A 175 -10.43 31.08 -24.56
N PRO A 176 -10.47 32.37 -24.91
CA PRO A 176 -11.43 32.89 -25.87
C PRO A 176 -11.24 32.25 -27.25
N ALA A 177 -12.34 32.17 -28.01
CA ALA A 177 -12.37 31.64 -29.37
C ALA A 177 -11.30 32.27 -30.26
N MET A 178 -10.50 31.43 -30.91
CA MET A 178 -9.31 31.83 -31.67
C MET A 178 -9.65 32.52 -33.00
N SER A 179 -8.83 33.50 -33.40
CA SER A 179 -8.55 33.80 -34.81
C SER A 179 -7.40 32.91 -35.30
N ALA A 180 -7.41 32.58 -36.59
CA ALA A 180 -6.86 31.34 -37.14
C ALA A 180 -5.33 31.30 -37.42
N ASP A 181 -4.47 32.11 -36.78
CA ASP A 181 -3.07 32.21 -37.26
C ASP A 181 -1.97 32.42 -36.21
N VAL A 182 -1.99 31.68 -35.09
CA VAL A 182 -0.86 31.66 -34.13
C VAL A 182 -0.53 30.23 -33.70
N ARG A 183 0.73 29.81 -33.84
CA ARG A 183 1.26 28.55 -33.29
C ARG A 183 1.99 28.82 -31.97
N TYR A 184 1.62 28.12 -30.90
CA TYR A 184 2.29 28.19 -29.61
C TYR A 184 3.34 27.07 -29.45
N LEU A 185 4.53 27.43 -28.98
CA LEU A 185 5.50 26.50 -28.42
C LEU A 185 5.60 26.76 -26.90
N PRO A 186 5.31 25.77 -26.04
CA PRO A 186 5.39 25.97 -24.60
C PRO A 186 6.85 25.86 -24.15
N ILE A 187 7.41 26.97 -23.65
CA ILE A 187 8.66 26.97 -22.90
C ILE A 187 8.29 27.17 -21.42
N PRO A 188 8.63 26.24 -20.51
CA PRO A 188 8.33 26.42 -19.10
C PRO A 188 9.41 27.30 -18.46
N LEU A 189 9.02 28.46 -17.93
CA LEU A 189 9.85 29.26 -17.04
C LEU A 189 9.21 29.29 -15.65
N ASP A 190 10.00 28.95 -14.63
CA ASP A 190 9.61 28.73 -13.24
C ASP A 190 9.69 30.02 -12.41
N ILE A 191 9.06 31.09 -12.90
CA ILE A 191 8.95 32.36 -12.19
C ILE A 191 7.60 32.97 -12.61
N GLY A 192 6.72 33.21 -11.64
CA GLY A 192 5.34 33.62 -11.88
C GLY A 192 5.18 34.84 -12.80
N ASP A 193 4.04 34.89 -13.49
CA ASP A 193 3.73 35.87 -14.53
C ASP A 193 3.86 37.32 -14.04
N ALA A 194 4.88 38.04 -14.53
CA ALA A 194 4.98 39.49 -14.38
C ALA A 194 4.20 40.16 -15.52
N HIS A 195 3.17 40.94 -15.18
CA HIS A 195 2.40 41.69 -16.16
C HIS A 195 3.15 42.93 -16.65
N ILE A 196 3.39 43.03 -17.96
CA ILE A 196 3.91 44.24 -18.61
C ILE A 196 2.73 45.14 -19.03
N PRO A 197 2.64 46.40 -18.56
CA PRO A 197 1.63 47.33 -19.03
C PRO A 197 1.84 47.69 -20.51
N ARG A 198 0.77 47.73 -21.32
CA ARG A 198 0.86 48.16 -22.72
C ARG A 198 1.35 49.61 -22.81
N GLY A 199 2.41 49.84 -23.57
CA GLY A 199 2.95 51.16 -23.89
C GLY A 199 4.45 51.32 -23.62
N MET A 200 5.09 50.35 -22.95
CA MET A 200 6.53 50.36 -22.71
C MET A 200 7.27 49.83 -23.95
N ASN A 201 8.19 50.64 -24.51
CA ASN A 201 9.03 50.21 -25.62
C ASN A 201 10.21 49.37 -25.08
N ASP A 202 10.82 48.54 -25.92
CA ASP A 202 11.92 47.65 -25.54
C ASP A 202 13.11 48.41 -24.91
N ALA A 203 13.28 49.68 -25.29
CA ALA A 203 14.28 50.58 -24.71
C ALA A 203 14.01 50.91 -23.23
N ASP A 204 12.74 51.09 -22.85
CA ASP A 204 12.35 51.43 -21.48
C ASP A 204 12.46 50.21 -20.55
N PHE A 205 12.22 49.01 -21.09
CA PHE A 205 12.38 47.76 -20.34
C PHE A 205 13.84 47.49 -19.98
N ASN A 206 14.77 47.73 -20.90
CA ASN A 206 16.20 47.54 -20.63
C ASN A 206 16.73 48.50 -19.54
N LEU A 207 16.20 49.72 -19.46
CA LEU A 207 16.56 50.68 -18.41
C LEU A 207 16.14 50.20 -17.01
N LEU A 208 15.00 49.50 -16.91
CA LEU A 208 14.48 48.96 -15.65
C LEU A 208 15.33 47.77 -15.15
N ILE A 209 15.85 46.95 -16.06
CA ILE A 209 16.72 45.81 -15.72
C ILE A 209 18.11 46.29 -15.29
N GLU A 210 18.60 47.41 -15.83
CA GLU A 210 19.93 47.95 -15.50
C GLU A 210 19.97 48.68 -14.13
N THR A 211 18.82 48.99 -13.54
CA THR A 211 18.70 49.71 -12.25
C THR A 211 18.34 48.82 -11.05
N LEU A 212 18.16 47.51 -11.26
CA LEU A 212 18.01 46.49 -10.21
C LEU A 212 19.37 45.87 -9.85
#